data_AF-A0A1B0D3E3-F1
#
_entry.id   AF-A0A1B0D3E3-F1
#
_cell.length_a   1.000
_cell.length_b   1.000
_cell.length_c   1.000
_cell.angle_alpha   90.00
_cell.angle_beta   90.00
_cell.angle_gamma   90.00
#
_symmetry.space_group_name_H-M   'P 1'
#
loop_
_entity.id
_entity.type
_entity.pdbx_description
1 polymer ?
#
loop_
_entity_poly.entity_id
_entity_poly.type
_entity_poly.pdbx_seq_one_letter_code
_entity_poly.pdbx_strand_id
1 'polypeptide(L)'
;MDVDADTHCTIQQYLKLIQKRASGELLTTASWIRQQIINHPEYKKDSIVSERINYDLLKICKEIQDGERQCPELLGQGNNSKTKDNIPPAIQKHLTIANACT
;
A
#
# COMPACT_ATOMS: atom_id res chain seq x y z
N MET A 1 16.62 -9.38 -21.76
CA MET A 1 16.84 -9.08 -20.33
C MET A 1 16.16 -10.20 -19.57
N ASP A 2 16.91 -11.12 -18.98
CA ASP A 2 16.34 -12.15 -18.13
C ASP A 2 16.16 -11.56 -16.73
N VAL A 3 14.90 -11.35 -16.34
CA VAL A 3 14.53 -10.93 -14.99
C VAL A 3 14.39 -12.18 -14.14
N ASP A 4 15.05 -12.23 -12.99
CA ASP A 4 14.96 -13.38 -12.10
C ASP A 4 13.52 -13.58 -11.57
N ALA A 5 13.18 -14.81 -11.22
CA ALA A 5 11.81 -15.17 -10.83
C ALA A 5 11.31 -14.41 -9.59
N ASP A 6 12.20 -14.05 -8.66
CA ASP A 6 11.85 -13.32 -7.45
C ASP A 6 11.50 -11.86 -7.77
N THR A 7 12.28 -11.21 -8.63
CA THR A 7 11.97 -9.87 -9.15
C THR A 7 10.66 -9.87 -9.93
N HIS A 8 10.44 -10.85 -10.81
CA HIS A 8 9.19 -10.97 -11.57
C HIS A 8 7.98 -11.16 -10.65
N CYS A 9 8.07 -12.06 -9.66
CA CYS A 9 7.00 -12.28 -8.69
C CYS A 9 6.67 -11.01 -7.90
N THR A 10 7.69 -10.27 -7.47
CA THR A 10 7.52 -9.02 -6.72
C THR A 10 6.80 -7.96 -7.56
N ILE A 11 7.23 -7.76 -8.82
CA ILE A 11 6.56 -6.83 -9.74
C ILE A 11 5.12 -7.26 -10.00
N GLN A 12 4.86 -8.57 -10.21
CA GLN A 12 3.51 -9.08 -10.41
C GLN A 12 2.60 -8.82 -9.21
N GLN A 13 3.11 -8.87 -7.97
CA GLN A 13 2.32 -8.52 -6.78
C GLN A 13 1.92 -7.04 -6.78
N TYR A 14 2.84 -6.12 -7.10
CA TYR A 14 2.51 -4.70 -7.24
C TYR A 14 1.47 -4.43 -8.34
N LEU A 15 1.66 -5.05 -9.50
CA LEU A 15 0.72 -4.91 -10.62
C LEU A 15 -0.67 -5.47 -10.27
N LYS A 16 -0.73 -6.59 -9.53
CA LYS A 16 -2.00 -7.13 -9.02
C LYS A 16 -2.69 -6.16 -8.06
N LEU A 17 -1.95 -5.52 -7.15
CA LEU A 17 -2.52 -4.51 -6.25
C LEU A 17 -3.15 -3.35 -7.03
N ILE A 18 -2.43 -2.84 -8.04
CA ILE A 18 -2.92 -1.76 -8.91
C ILE A 18 -4.15 -2.23 -9.70
N GLN A 19 -4.08 -3.42 -10.30
CA GLN A 19 -5.18 -4.02 -11.07
C GLN A 19 -6.43 -4.16 -10.22
N LYS A 20 -6.32 -4.70 -9.00
CA LYS A 20 -7.46 -4.90 -8.10
C LYS A 20 -8.09 -3.60 -7.61
N ARG A 21 -7.30 -2.54 -7.44
CA ARG A 21 -7.84 -1.20 -7.15
C ARG A 21 -8.54 -0.59 -8.36
N ALA A 22 -7.99 -0.80 -9.57
CA ALA A 22 -8.61 -0.32 -10.80
C ALA A 22 -9.91 -1.07 -11.14
N SER A 23 -10.00 -2.37 -10.83
CA SER A 23 -11.23 -3.16 -11.01
C SER A 23 -12.29 -2.90 -9.93
N GLY A 24 -11.92 -2.26 -8.82
CA GLY A 24 -12.79 -2.05 -7.67
C GLY A 24 -12.92 -3.25 -6.73
N GLU A 25 -12.13 -4.32 -6.93
CA GLU A 25 -12.05 -5.46 -6.00
C GLU A 25 -11.44 -5.05 -4.65
N LEU A 26 -10.45 -4.16 -4.68
CA LEU A 26 -9.85 -3.56 -3.49
C LEU A 26 -10.25 -2.10 -3.34
N LEU A 27 -10.43 -1.68 -2.10
CA LEU A 27 -10.72 -0.29 -1.78
C LEU A 27 -9.48 0.59 -2.05
N THR A 28 -9.73 1.80 -2.54
CA THR A 28 -8.74 2.87 -2.44
C THR A 28 -8.61 3.29 -0.97
N THR A 29 -7.45 3.81 -0.58
CA THR A 29 -7.25 4.36 0.77
C THR A 29 -8.31 5.40 1.11
N ALA A 30 -8.68 6.27 0.16
CA ALA A 30 -9.71 7.27 0.37
C ALA A 30 -11.11 6.66 0.58
N SER A 31 -11.47 5.62 -0.18
CA SER A 31 -12.73 4.89 0.01
C SER A 31 -12.77 4.18 1.36
N TRP A 32 -11.66 3.54 1.74
CA TRP A 32 -11.53 2.86 3.03
C TRP A 32 -11.65 3.83 4.20
N ILE A 33 -10.93 4.96 4.19
CA ILE A 33 -11.04 6.01 5.22
C ILE A 33 -12.49 6.47 5.37
N ARG A 34 -13.19 6.74 4.27
CA ARG A 34 -14.60 7.14 4.31
C ARG A 34 -15.48 6.07 4.96
N GLN A 35 -15.25 4.79 4.65
CA GLN A 35 -15.99 3.70 5.28
C GLN A 35 -15.70 3.61 6.79
N GLN A 36 -14.44 3.76 7.21
CA GLN A 36 -14.09 3.78 8.63
C GLN A 36 -14.81 4.91 9.38
N ILE A 37 -14.86 6.11 8.80
CA ILE A 37 -15.56 7.26 9.39
C ILE A 37 -17.07 7.05 9.42
N ILE A 38 -17.67 6.64 8.29
CA ILE A 38 -19.13 6.47 8.16
C ILE A 38 -19.66 5.41 9.15
N ASN A 39 -18.88 4.36 9.39
CA ASN A 39 -19.24 3.27 10.29
C ASN A 39 -18.85 3.54 11.75
N HIS A 40 -18.21 4.68 12.04
CA HIS A 40 -17.80 5.01 13.40
C HIS A 40 -19.04 5.33 14.28
N PRO A 41 -19.17 4.78 15.50
CA PRO A 41 -20.36 4.95 16.33
C PRO A 41 -20.67 6.41 16.69
N GLU A 42 -19.65 7.26 16.79
CA GLU A 42 -19.80 8.69 17.07
C GLU A 42 -20.11 9.56 15.84
N TYR A 43 -20.07 9.01 14.63
CA TYR A 43 -20.31 9.78 13.42
C TYR A 43 -21.80 10.05 13.21
N LYS A 44 -22.19 11.33 13.22
CA LYS A 44 -23.60 11.75 13.19
C LYS A 44 -24.14 11.98 11.78
N LYS A 45 -23.40 11.58 10.74
CA LYS A 45 -23.71 11.89 9.32
C LYS A 45 -23.82 13.38 9.04
N ASP A 46 -23.16 14.19 9.85
CA ASP A 46 -23.07 15.64 9.77
C ASP A 46 -21.84 16.12 8.98
N SER A 47 -21.07 15.19 8.39
CA SER A 47 -19.81 15.46 7.70
C SER A 47 -18.72 16.04 8.60
N ILE A 48 -18.84 15.89 9.93
CA ILE A 48 -17.84 16.33 10.91
C ILE A 48 -17.05 15.12 11.41
N VAL A 49 -15.72 15.23 11.35
CA VAL A 49 -14.81 14.24 11.93
C VAL A 49 -14.29 14.79 13.25
N SER A 50 -14.80 14.28 14.36
CA SER A 50 -14.36 14.67 15.70
C SER A 50 -12.94 14.16 16.00
N GLU A 51 -12.27 14.74 17.00
CA GLU A 51 -10.95 14.27 17.45
C GLU A 51 -10.95 12.80 17.84
N ARG A 52 -12.07 12.33 18.42
CA ARG A 52 -12.25 10.94 18.82
C ARG A 52 -12.31 9.98 17.63
N ILE A 53 -13.09 10.33 16.59
CA ILE A 53 -13.13 9.59 15.32
C ILE A 53 -11.73 9.56 14.67
N ASN A 54 -11.05 10.70 14.65
CA ASN A 54 -9.71 10.81 14.07
C ASN A 54 -8.67 9.95 14.83
N TYR A 55 -8.72 9.96 16.17
CA TYR A 55 -7.85 9.13 17.00
C TYR A 55 -8.04 7.64 16.70
N ASP A 56 -9.28 7.16 16.65
CA ASP A 56 -9.57 5.76 16.38
C ASP A 56 -9.14 5.35 14.97
N LEU A 57 -9.37 6.22 13.97
CA LEU A 57 -8.88 6.00 12.61
C LEU A 57 -7.36 5.83 12.57
N LEU A 58 -6.61 6.75 13.20
CA LEU A 58 -5.15 6.70 13.22
C LEU A 58 -4.61 5.50 14.00
N LYS A 59 -5.29 5.11 15.09
CA LYS A 59 -4.97 3.90 15.83
C LYS A 59 -5.10 2.65 14.95
N ILE A 60 -6.19 2.53 14.20
CA ILE A 60 -6.38 1.42 13.24
C ILE A 60 -5.28 1.44 12.18
N CYS A 61 -4.95 2.61 11.62
CA CYS A 61 -3.85 2.73 10.65
C CYS A 61 -2.51 2.24 11.23
N LYS A 62 -2.22 2.59 12.49
CA LYS A 62 -1.01 2.14 13.19
C LYS A 62 -1.00 0.62 13.39
N GLU A 63 -2.10 0.04 13.86
CA GLU A 63 -2.23 -1.41 14.03
C GLU A 63 -2.03 -2.16 12.69
N ILE A 64 -2.52 -1.60 11.57
CA ILE A 64 -2.32 -2.17 10.23
C ILE A 64 -0.85 -2.08 9.81
N GLN A 65 -0.22 -0.91 10.02
CA GLN A 65 1.19 -0.69 9.69
C GLN A 65 2.12 -1.61 10.48
N ASP A 66 1.84 -1.80 11.77
CA ASP A 66 2.62 -2.65 12.66
C ASP A 66 2.33 -4.15 12.43
N GLY A 67 1.34 -4.48 11.60
CA GLY A 67 0.96 -5.87 11.26
C GLY A 67 0.08 -6.55 12.30
N GLU A 68 -0.34 -5.84 13.34
CA GLU A 68 -1.22 -6.31 14.41
C GLU A 68 -2.66 -6.53 13.92
N ARG A 69 -3.08 -5.75 12.93
CA ARG A 69 -4.41 -5.84 12.30
C ARG A 69 -4.27 -6.12 10.80
N GLN A 70 -4.92 -7.20 10.35
CA GLN A 70 -5.06 -7.48 8.92
C GLN A 70 -6.16 -6.59 8.30
N CYS A 71 -5.90 -6.08 7.09
CA CYS A 71 -6.85 -5.25 6.34
C CYS A 71 -6.92 -5.72 4.88
N PRO A 72 -7.51 -6.91 4.62
CA PRO A 72 -7.57 -7.51 3.30
C PRO A 72 -8.40 -6.68 2.30
N GLU A 73 -9.35 -5.87 2.75
CA GLU A 73 -10.15 -4.99 1.91
C GLU A 73 -9.35 -3.81 1.32
N LEU A 74 -8.27 -3.39 1.99
CA LEU A 74 -7.40 -2.28 1.54
C LEU A 74 -6.13 -2.78 0.84
N LEU A 75 -5.55 -3.86 1.37
CA LEU A 75 -4.25 -4.38 0.93
C LEU A 75 -4.39 -5.67 0.12
N GLY A 76 -5.47 -6.44 0.27
CA GLY A 76 -5.57 -7.78 -0.31
C GLY A 76 -4.83 -8.84 0.53
N GLN A 77 -4.88 -10.08 0.06
CA GLN A 77 -4.22 -11.21 0.72
C GLN A 77 -2.78 -11.38 0.20
N GLY A 78 -1.81 -11.44 1.11
CA GLY A 78 -0.46 -11.92 0.80
C GLY A 78 0.47 -10.93 0.08
N ASN A 79 0.43 -9.65 0.43
CA ASN A 79 1.39 -8.66 -0.08
C ASN A 79 2.76 -8.77 0.61
N ASN A 80 3.48 -9.85 0.36
CA ASN A 80 4.84 -10.03 0.84
C ASN A 80 5.83 -9.57 -0.23
N SER A 81 6.02 -8.26 -0.33
CA SER A 81 7.03 -7.69 -1.21
C SER A 81 8.42 -7.98 -0.64
N LYS A 82 9.31 -8.58 -1.46
CA LYS A 82 10.74 -8.70 -1.15
C LYS A 82 11.52 -7.43 -1.53
N THR A 83 10.82 -6.35 -1.90
CA THR A 83 11.46 -5.10 -2.32
C THR A 83 12.23 -4.51 -1.15
N LYS A 84 13.49 -4.15 -1.41
CA LYS A 84 14.36 -3.44 -0.49
C LYS A 84 14.60 -2.04 -1.05
N ASP A 85 14.79 -1.04 -0.19
CA ASP A 85 15.08 0.34 -0.63
C ASP A 85 16.45 0.49 -1.32
N ASN A 86 17.30 -0.55 -1.23
CA ASN A 86 18.60 -0.57 -1.87
C ASN A 86 18.48 -0.84 -3.36
N ILE A 87 19.13 -0.01 -4.18
CA ILE A 87 19.29 -0.25 -5.61
C ILE A 87 20.07 -1.57 -5.79
N PRO A 88 19.51 -2.58 -6.47
CA PRO A 88 20.23 -3.83 -6.71
C PRO A 88 21.57 -3.56 -7.41
N PRO A 89 22.66 -4.24 -7.02
CA PRO A 89 23.99 -4.04 -7.63
C PRO A 89 24.00 -4.19 -9.17
N ALA A 90 23.08 -4.98 -9.72
CA ALA A 90 22.89 -5.17 -11.15
C ALA A 90 22.46 -3.89 -11.90
N ILE A 91 21.65 -3.04 -11.27
CA ILE A 91 21.19 -1.76 -11.84
C ILE A 91 22.20 -0.65 -11.55
N GLN A 92 22.91 -0.73 -10.42
CA GLN A 92 23.90 0.27 -10.02
C GLN A 92 24.96 0.51 -11.11
N LYS A 93 25.48 -0.54 -11.75
CA LYS A 93 26.44 -0.41 -12.86
C LYS A 93 25.89 0.34 -14.07
N HIS A 94 24.61 0.15 -14.41
CA HIS A 94 23.99 0.82 -15.56
C HIS A 94 23.74 2.31 -15.29
N LEU A 95 23.42 2.67 -14.04
CA LEU A 95 23.26 4.06 -13.61
C LEU A 95 24.59 4.82 -13.59
N THR A 96 25.69 4.18 -13.17
CA THR A 96 27.01 4.81 -13.16
C THR A 96 27.53 5.11 -14.58
N ILE A 97 27.26 4.22 -15.54
CA ILE A 97 27.67 4.41 -16.95
C ILE A 97 26.88 5.55 -17.61
N ALA A 98 25.59 5.68 -17.32
CA ALA A 98 24.78 6.79 -17.83
C ALA A 98 25.25 8.16 -17.32
N ASN A 99 25.77 8.24 -16.10
CA ASN A 99 26.28 9.48 -15.49
C ASN A 99 27.74 9.81 -15.83
N ALA A 100 28.46 8.90 -16.51
CA ALA A 100 29.86 9.12 -16.93
C ALA A 100 29.98 9.64 -18.38
N CYS A 101 28.86 9.80 -19.09
CA CYS A 101 28.81 10.23 -20.50
C CYS A 101 28.34 11.70 -20.67
N THR A 102 28.36 12.48 -19.58
CA THR A 102 28.15 13.95 -19.55
C THR A 102 29.40 14.61 -19.00
#